data_AF-A0A0D0ATP7-F1
#
_entry.id   AF-A0A0D0ATP7-F1
#
_cell.length_a   1.000
_cell.length_b   1.000
_cell.length_c   1.000
_cell.angle_alpha   90.00
_cell.angle_beta   90.00
_cell.angle_gamma   90.00
#
_symmetry.space_group_name_H-M   'P 1'
#
loop_
_entity.id
_entity.type
_entity.pdbx_description
1 polymer ?
#
loop_
_entity_poly.entity_id
_entity_poly.type
_entity_poly.pdbx_seq_one_letter_code
_entity_poly.pdbx_strand_id
1 'polypeptide(L)'
;MYYQDANNGSIIETAISNAFNVGRFEASLVLVPSAEVRHNSPIAVSLVTTSAGAYAQVHTFFFSPDNVLSEYYWDDVLGIQGGPNCETCITSKGFVGEPGNQMLYALATAGTLRVGFVSAGTPNTVSEAVKTGSGWSVSSLTN
;
A
#
# COMPACT_ATOMS: atom_id res chain seq x y z
N MET A 1 -9.41 8.49 2.23
CA MET A 1 -9.10 7.87 3.54
C MET A 1 -9.18 6.37 3.35
N TYR A 2 -8.31 5.61 4.02
CA TYR A 2 -8.25 4.15 3.91
C TYR A 2 -8.28 3.56 5.31
N TYR A 3 -9.12 2.56 5.53
CA TYR A 3 -9.23 1.88 6.82
C TYR A 3 -9.65 0.42 6.63
N GLN A 4 -9.36 -0.40 7.64
CA GLN A 4 -9.82 -1.79 7.67
C GLN A 4 -11.20 -1.86 8.32
N ASP A 5 -12.17 -2.47 7.65
CA ASP A 5 -13.51 -2.70 8.18
C ASP A 5 -13.44 -3.68 9.37
N ALA A 6 -14.02 -3.30 10.50
CA ALA A 6 -13.96 -4.09 11.73
C ALA A 6 -14.78 -5.39 11.68
N ASN A 7 -15.76 -5.50 10.78
CA ASN A 7 -16.65 -6.66 10.70
C ASN A 7 -16.07 -7.76 9.83
N ASN A 8 -15.47 -7.42 8.69
CA ASN A 8 -14.99 -8.41 7.73
C ASN A 8 -13.49 -8.31 7.44
N GLY A 9 -12.79 -7.28 7.91
CA GLY A 9 -11.35 -7.11 7.71
C GLY A 9 -10.96 -6.58 6.32
N SER A 10 -11.89 -6.29 5.42
CA SER A 10 -11.57 -5.69 4.11
C SER A 10 -10.98 -4.28 4.27
N ILE A 11 -10.17 -3.82 3.31
CA ILE A 11 -9.76 -2.41 3.28
C ILE A 11 -10.77 -1.62 2.47
N ILE A 12 -11.32 -0.59 3.10
CA ILE A 12 -12.27 0.35 2.52
C ILE A 12 -11.54 1.63 2.13
N GLU A 13 -11.78 2.06 0.91
CA GLU A 13 -11.44 3.41 0.46
C GLU A 13 -12.68 4.30 0.61
N THR A 14 -12.50 5.46 1.21
CA THR A 14 -13.53 6.48 1.35
C THR A 14 -13.06 7.82 0.81
N ALA A 15 -13.83 8.35 -0.13
CA ALA A 15 -13.69 9.70 -0.67
C ALA A 15 -14.54 10.67 0.15
N ILE A 16 -13.88 11.72 0.66
CA ILE A 16 -14.51 12.79 1.43
C ILE A 16 -14.10 14.10 0.76
N SER A 17 -15.07 14.94 0.42
CA SER A 17 -14.76 16.28 -0.08
C SER A 17 -14.37 17.19 1.07
N ASN A 18 -13.28 17.95 0.87
CA ASN A 18 -12.78 19.02 1.73
C ASN A 18 -12.05 18.61 3.02
N ALA A 19 -11.15 19.50 3.46
CA ALA A 19 -10.23 19.31 4.56
C ALA A 19 -10.83 19.88 5.87
N PHE A 20 -11.28 18.97 6.74
CA PHE A 20 -11.38 19.12 8.20
C PHE A 20 -12.54 19.88 8.87
N ASN A 21 -13.33 20.74 8.21
CA ASN A 21 -14.41 21.47 8.92
C ASN A 21 -15.84 21.10 8.49
N VAL A 22 -16.03 20.77 7.22
CA VAL A 22 -17.32 20.32 6.64
C VAL A 22 -16.99 19.28 5.57
N GLY A 23 -16.54 18.11 6.01
CA GLY A 23 -16.28 16.99 5.12
C GLY A 23 -17.59 16.36 4.67
N ARG A 24 -17.85 16.24 3.36
CA ARG A 24 -19.00 15.49 2.86
C ARG A 24 -18.52 14.14 2.34
N PHE A 25 -19.18 13.08 2.79
CA PHE A 25 -19.02 11.75 2.21
C PHE A 25 -19.42 11.78 0.74
N GLU A 26 -18.50 11.42 -0.14
CA GLU A 26 -18.75 11.35 -1.59
C GLU A 26 -19.00 9.91 -2.02
N ALA A 27 -18.10 9.00 -1.66
CA ALA A 27 -18.17 7.60 -2.04
C ALA A 27 -17.37 6.69 -1.10
N SER A 28 -17.72 5.41 -1.10
CA SER A 28 -16.95 4.35 -0.46
C SER A 28 -16.92 3.12 -1.36
N LEU A 29 -15.82 2.38 -1.33
CA LEU A 29 -15.71 1.09 -1.99
C LEU A 29 -14.83 0.14 -1.19
N VAL A 30 -15.03 -1.17 -1.40
CA VAL A 30 -14.10 -2.19 -0.94
C VAL A 30 -12.92 -2.19 -1.91
N LEU A 31 -11.77 -1.69 -1.44
CA LEU A 31 -10.55 -1.64 -2.25
C LEU A 31 -9.84 -2.99 -2.23
N VAL A 32 -9.66 -3.56 -1.03
CA VAL A 32 -9.01 -4.86 -0.84
C VAL A 32 -10.01 -5.84 -0.24
N PRO A 33 -10.32 -6.96 -0.92
CA PRO A 33 -11.17 -8.00 -0.37
C PRO A 33 -10.63 -8.57 0.94
N SER A 34 -11.51 -8.97 1.85
CA SER A 34 -11.11 -9.51 3.17
C SER A 34 -10.22 -10.75 3.09
N ALA A 35 -10.36 -11.55 2.02
CA ALA A 35 -9.53 -12.74 1.81
C ALA A 35 -8.05 -12.41 1.51
N GLU A 36 -7.75 -11.16 1.16
CA GLU A 36 -6.44 -10.76 0.67
C GLU A 36 -5.62 -9.93 1.66
N VAL A 37 -6.23 -9.51 2.76
CA VAL A 37 -5.58 -8.68 3.79
C VAL A 37 -5.62 -9.37 5.15
N ARG A 38 -4.50 -9.31 5.87
CA ARG A 38 -4.41 -9.79 7.25
C ARG A 38 -5.30 -8.96 8.16
N HIS A 39 -5.99 -9.59 9.09
CA HIS A 39 -6.68 -8.88 10.15
C HIS A 39 -5.69 -8.00 10.94
N ASN A 40 -6.07 -6.76 11.23
CA ASN A 40 -5.23 -5.75 11.86
C ASN A 40 -3.90 -5.51 11.11
N SER A 41 -3.98 -5.45 9.78
CA SER A 41 -2.85 -5.03 8.95
C SER A 41 -2.64 -3.53 9.09
N PRO A 42 -1.40 -3.04 9.23
CA PRO A 42 -1.13 -1.63 8.97
C PRO A 42 -1.45 -1.32 7.49
N ILE A 43 -1.84 -0.07 7.24
CA ILE A 43 -2.17 0.45 5.91
C ILE A 43 -1.32 1.69 5.67
N ALA A 44 -0.59 1.73 4.56
CA ALA A 44 0.14 2.91 4.11
C ALA A 44 -0.27 3.27 2.69
N VAL A 45 -0.39 4.56 2.41
CA VAL A 45 -0.82 5.04 1.09
C VAL A 45 0.12 6.12 0.59
N SER A 46 0.46 6.05 -0.69
CA SER A 46 1.24 7.07 -1.38
C SER A 46 0.59 7.47 -2.70
N LEU A 47 0.70 8.74 -3.05
CA LEU A 47 0.19 9.32 -4.28
C LEU A 47 1.37 9.66 -5.20
N VAL A 48 1.36 9.12 -6.41
CA VAL A 48 2.26 9.52 -7.50
C VAL A 48 1.57 10.62 -8.30
N THR A 49 2.27 11.73 -8.52
CA THR A 49 1.81 12.80 -9.39
C THR A 49 2.64 12.86 -10.67
N THR A 50 2.03 13.29 -11.77
CA THR A 50 2.75 13.66 -12.99
C THR A 50 3.62 14.90 -12.74
N SER A 51 4.53 15.20 -13.67
CA SER A 51 5.32 16.44 -13.63
C SER A 51 4.47 17.71 -13.68
N ALA A 52 3.24 17.63 -14.20
CA ALA A 52 2.26 18.70 -14.22
C ALA A 52 1.41 18.77 -12.92
N GLY A 53 1.67 17.91 -11.93
CA GLY A 53 0.98 17.88 -10.66
C GLY A 53 -0.38 17.16 -10.66
N ALA A 54 -0.77 16.56 -11.79
CA ALA A 54 -1.97 15.72 -11.85
C ALA A 54 -1.75 14.40 -11.11
N TYR A 55 -2.80 13.84 -10.52
CA TYR A 55 -2.75 12.52 -9.88
C TYR A 55 -2.59 11.44 -10.95
N ALA A 56 -1.53 10.64 -10.86
CA ALA A 56 -1.25 9.57 -11.80
C ALA A 56 -1.64 8.22 -11.21
N GLN A 57 -1.15 7.93 -10.00
CA GLN A 57 -1.39 6.66 -9.34
C GLN A 57 -1.56 6.82 -7.83
N VAL A 58 -2.41 6.00 -7.23
CA VAL A 58 -2.54 5.91 -5.77
C VAL A 58 -2.23 4.50 -5.35
N HIS A 59 -1.18 4.31 -4.55
CA HIS A 59 -0.71 3.00 -4.11
C HIS A 59 -1.08 2.79 -2.64
N THR A 60 -1.78 1.70 -2.37
CA THR A 60 -2.18 1.27 -1.02
C THR A 60 -1.46 -0.02 -0.67
N PHE A 61 -0.66 0.03 0.39
CA PHE A 61 0.17 -1.06 0.88
C PHE A 61 -0.39 -1.63 2.18
N PHE A 62 -0.30 -2.95 2.31
CA PHE A 62 -0.78 -3.72 3.46
C PHE A 62 -0.07 -5.07 3.52
N PHE A 63 -0.38 -5.89 4.51
CA PHE A 63 0.07 -7.28 4.60
C PHE A 63 -1.07 -8.24 4.30
N SER A 64 -0.82 -9.23 3.45
CA SER A 64 -1.73 -10.34 3.21
C SER A 64 -1.81 -11.28 4.42
N PRO A 65 -2.76 -12.23 4.47
CA PRO A 65 -2.86 -13.21 5.57
C PRO A 65 -1.55 -13.96 5.85
N ASP A 66 -0.73 -14.17 4.83
CA ASP A 66 0.58 -14.83 4.93
C ASP A 66 1.72 -13.88 5.33
N ASN A 67 1.39 -12.65 5.78
CA ASN A 67 2.33 -11.57 6.08
C ASN A 67 3.19 -11.13 4.89
N VAL A 68 2.72 -11.33 3.66
CA VAL A 68 3.39 -10.81 2.46
C VAL A 68 3.02 -9.35 2.27
N LEU A 69 4.02 -8.48 2.16
CA LEU A 69 3.84 -7.09 1.77
C LEU A 69 3.19 -7.03 0.39
N SER A 70 1.99 -6.44 0.37
CA SER A 70 1.06 -6.49 -0.75
C SER A 70 0.57 -5.10 -1.11
N GLU A 71 0.08 -4.95 -2.33
CA GLU A 71 -0.33 -3.67 -2.90
C GLU A 71 -1.60 -3.80 -3.72
N TYR A 72 -2.46 -2.80 -3.57
CA TYR A 72 -3.47 -2.41 -4.54
C TYR A 72 -3.15 -0.98 -4.98
N TYR A 73 -3.24 -0.68 -6.26
CA TYR A 73 -3.07 0.68 -6.75
C TYR A 73 -4.12 1.06 -7.78
N TRP A 74 -4.52 2.32 -7.75
CA TRP A 74 -5.31 2.93 -8.83
C TRP A 74 -4.36 3.55 -9.85
N ASP A 75 -4.67 3.36 -11.12
CA ASP A 75 -4.00 3.93 -12.28
C ASP A 75 -5.03 4.69 -13.13
N ASP A 76 -4.66 5.86 -13.65
CA ASP A 76 -5.55 6.73 -14.42
C ASP A 76 -5.96 6.14 -15.79
N VAL A 77 -5.20 5.16 -16.29
CA VAL A 77 -5.48 4.47 -17.56
C VAL A 77 -6.13 3.10 -17.32
N LEU A 78 -5.60 2.32 -16.39
CA LEU A 78 -5.99 0.91 -16.18
C LEU A 78 -7.02 0.72 -15.05
N GLY A 79 -7.29 1.75 -14.25
CA GLY A 79 -8.14 1.64 -13.07
C GLY A 79 -7.45 0.90 -11.93
N ILE A 80 -8.23 0.20 -11.09
CA ILE A 80 -7.70 -0.51 -9.93
C ILE A 80 -6.96 -1.77 -10.38
N GLN A 81 -5.71 -1.89 -9.94
CA GLN A 81 -4.83 -3.02 -10.10
C GLN A 81 -4.50 -3.59 -8.72
N GLY A 82 -4.42 -4.91 -8.61
CA GLY A 82 -4.16 -5.56 -7.32
C GLY A 82 -4.38 -7.07 -7.41
N GLY A 83 -4.31 -7.71 -6.26
CA GLY A 83 -4.54 -9.15 -6.16
C GLY A 83 -3.27 -9.99 -6.15
N PRO A 84 -3.40 -11.29 -5.83
CA PRO A 84 -2.27 -12.22 -5.76
C PRO A 84 -1.59 -12.44 -7.12
N ASN A 85 -2.29 -12.18 -8.22
CA ASN A 85 -1.79 -12.35 -9.59
C ASN A 85 -1.26 -11.04 -10.21
N CYS A 86 -1.19 -9.95 -9.45
CA CYS A 86 -0.69 -8.68 -9.98
C CYS A 86 0.84 -8.70 -10.12
N GLU A 87 1.32 -9.00 -11.33
CA GLU A 87 2.76 -9.10 -11.64
C GLU A 87 3.51 -7.78 -11.46
N THR A 88 2.83 -6.65 -11.66
CA THR A 88 3.40 -5.30 -11.53
C THR A 88 3.41 -4.78 -10.09
N CYS A 89 2.64 -5.41 -9.20
CA CYS A 89 2.51 -5.04 -7.80
C CYS A 89 3.67 -5.59 -6.97
N ILE A 90 3.94 -4.96 -5.82
CA ILE A 90 4.93 -5.48 -4.86
C ILE A 90 4.58 -6.89 -4.35
N THR A 91 3.29 -7.25 -4.36
CA THR A 91 2.76 -8.56 -3.96
C THR A 91 3.51 -9.72 -4.64
N SER A 92 3.83 -9.58 -5.94
CA SER A 92 4.53 -10.61 -6.72
C SER A 92 5.97 -10.87 -6.27
N LYS A 93 6.53 -10.00 -5.43
CA LYS A 93 7.91 -10.13 -4.92
C LYS A 93 8.01 -11.01 -3.69
N GLY A 94 6.89 -11.30 -3.01
CA GLY A 94 6.89 -12.21 -1.87
C GLY A 94 7.69 -11.70 -0.68
N PHE A 95 7.83 -10.38 -0.51
CA PHE A 95 8.53 -9.82 0.65
C PHE A 95 7.71 -10.06 1.91
N VAL A 96 8.25 -10.83 2.86
CA VAL A 96 7.55 -11.20 4.09
C VAL A 96 7.91 -10.22 5.21
N GLY A 97 6.89 -9.65 5.85
CA GLY A 97 7.02 -8.80 7.02
C GLY A 97 7.09 -9.58 8.32
N GLU A 98 7.65 -8.97 9.37
CA GLU A 98 7.66 -9.53 10.71
C GLU A 98 6.22 -9.68 11.24
N PRO A 99 5.79 -10.90 11.63
CA PRO A 99 4.44 -11.12 12.15
C PRO A 99 4.11 -10.22 13.35
N GLY A 100 2.93 -9.63 13.34
CA GLY A 100 2.47 -8.74 14.43
C GLY A 100 3.05 -7.33 14.41
N ASN A 101 4.09 -7.07 13.63
CA ASN A 101 4.64 -5.72 13.47
C ASN A 101 3.63 -4.79 12.75
N GLN A 102 3.58 -3.53 13.17
CA GLN A 102 2.66 -2.49 12.67
C GLN A 102 3.39 -1.36 11.94
N MET A 103 4.72 -1.43 11.83
CA MET A 103 5.50 -0.47 11.06
C MET A 103 5.23 -0.69 9.57
N LEU A 104 4.62 0.30 8.95
CA LEU A 104 4.50 0.42 7.49
C LEU A 104 4.49 1.90 7.11
N TYR A 105 5.28 2.30 6.13
CA TYR A 105 5.18 3.62 5.49
C TYR A 105 5.30 3.50 3.98
N ALA A 106 4.77 4.49 3.27
CA ALA A 106 4.89 4.61 1.82
C ALA A 106 5.23 6.04 1.43
N LEU A 107 6.21 6.20 0.55
CA LEU A 107 6.65 7.47 -0.01
C LEU A 107 6.71 7.35 -1.54
N ALA A 108 6.25 8.39 -2.21
CA ALA A 108 6.23 8.45 -3.66
C ALA A 108 6.87 9.74 -4.18
N THR A 109 7.60 9.60 -5.28
CA THR A 109 7.96 10.70 -6.19
C THR A 109 7.50 10.31 -7.60
N ALA A 110 7.64 11.22 -8.58
CA ALA A 110 7.24 10.96 -9.97
C ALA A 110 7.94 9.75 -10.63
N GLY A 111 9.03 9.22 -10.06
CA GLY A 111 9.75 8.08 -10.62
C GLY A 111 10.20 7.04 -9.59
N THR A 112 9.74 7.14 -8.34
CA THR A 112 10.18 6.21 -7.29
C THR A 112 9.07 5.99 -6.28
N LEU A 113 8.80 4.73 -5.96
CA LEU A 113 8.00 4.33 -4.79
C LEU A 113 8.91 3.67 -3.77
N ARG A 114 8.73 4.03 -2.51
CA ARG A 114 9.45 3.45 -1.37
C ARG A 114 8.44 2.98 -0.35
N VAL A 115 8.60 1.75 0.11
CA VAL A 115 7.73 1.13 1.11
C VAL A 115 8.62 0.60 2.22
N GLY A 116 8.54 1.22 3.39
CA GLY A 116 9.28 0.76 4.56
C GLY A 116 8.44 -0.16 5.41
N PHE A 117 9.06 -1.23 5.88
CA PHE A 117 8.45 -2.25 6.72
C PHE A 117 9.52 -2.97 7.55
N VAL A 118 9.12 -3.74 8.57
CA VAL A 118 10.07 -4.64 9.24
C VAL A 118 10.01 -6.01 8.58
N SER A 119 11.13 -6.46 8.01
CA SER A 119 11.20 -7.75 7.30
C SER A 119 11.35 -8.91 8.29
N ALA A 120 10.70 -10.03 7.99
CA ALA A 120 10.87 -11.27 8.77
C ALA A 120 12.33 -11.78 8.76
N GLY A 121 13.10 -11.46 7.71
CA GLY A 121 14.51 -11.86 7.59
C GLY A 121 15.48 -10.98 8.38
N THR A 122 15.07 -9.76 8.75
CA THR A 122 15.83 -8.83 9.59
C THR A 122 14.94 -8.17 10.64
N PRO A 123 14.45 -8.95 11.63
CA PRO A 123 13.58 -8.43 12.68
C PRO A 123 14.20 -7.23 13.41
N ASN A 124 13.36 -6.32 13.92
CA ASN A 124 13.78 -5.08 14.60
C ASN A 124 14.54 -4.07 13.73
N THR A 125 14.70 -4.32 12.43
CA THR A 125 15.33 -3.38 11.49
C THR A 125 14.33 -2.99 10.41
N VAL A 126 14.27 -1.70 10.10
CA VAL A 126 13.49 -1.24 8.96
C VAL A 126 14.14 -1.71 7.67
N SER A 127 13.37 -2.38 6.84
CA SER A 127 13.69 -2.66 5.44
C SER A 127 12.88 -1.73 4.54
N GLU A 128 13.43 -1.36 3.39
CA GLU A 128 12.74 -0.56 2.40
C GLU A 128 12.69 -1.31 1.07
N ALA A 129 11.48 -1.53 0.56
CA ALA A 129 11.25 -1.97 -0.81
C ALA A 129 11.12 -0.74 -1.72
N VAL A 130 11.91 -0.70 -2.78
CA VAL A 130 12.00 0.45 -3.69
C VAL A 130 11.62 0.00 -5.11
N LYS A 131 10.62 0.66 -5.70
CA LYS A 131 10.27 0.55 -7.12
C LYS A 131 10.97 1.65 -7.89
N THR A 132 11.78 1.27 -8.88
CA THR A 132 12.33 2.18 -9.88
C THR A 132 12.01 1.65 -11.28
N GLY A 133 12.52 2.28 -12.34
CA GLY A 133 12.35 1.80 -13.72
C GLY A 133 12.82 0.36 -13.99
N SER A 134 13.64 -0.22 -13.10
CA SER A 134 14.09 -1.63 -13.16
C SER A 134 13.20 -2.62 -12.40
N GLY A 135 12.11 -2.14 -11.77
CA GLY A 135 11.21 -2.94 -10.95
C GLY A 135 11.45 -2.74 -9.44
N TRP A 136 10.99 -3.73 -8.66
CA TRP A 136 11.09 -3.73 -7.20
C TRP A 136 12.39 -4.37 -6.72
N SER A 137 13.04 -3.76 -5.74
CA SER A 137 14.19 -4.27 -5.00
C SER A 137 14.02 -4.00 -3.50
N VAL A 138 14.72 -4.74 -2.63
CA VAL A 138 14.65 -4.53 -1.17
C VAL A 138 16.04 -4.37 -0.58
N SER A 139 16.18 -3.45 0.37
CA SER A 139 17.38 -3.29 1.19
C SER A 139 17.01 -2.98 2.63
N SER A 140 17.78 -3.48 3.59
CA SER A 140 17.70 -3.01 4.97
C SER A 140 18.21 -1.57 5.06
N LEU A 141 17.50 -0.72 5.80
CA LEU A 141 18.02 0.58 6.22
C LEU A 141 18.95 0.31 7.40
N THR A 142 20.25 0.50 7.17
CA THR A 142 21.23 0.49 8.24
C THR A 142 21.32 1.90 8.82
N ASN A 143 21.45 1.98 10.16
CA ASN A 143 21.73 3.23 10.86
C ASN A 143 23.09 3.79 10.47
#